data_AF-A0A176S557-F1
#
_entry.id   AF-A0A176S557-F1
#
_cell.length_a   1.000
_cell.length_b   1.000
_cell.length_c   1.000
_cell.angle_alpha   90.00
_cell.angle_beta   90.00
_cell.angle_gamma   90.00
#
_symmetry.space_group_name_H-M   'P 1'
#
loop_
_entity.id
_entity.type
_entity.pdbx_description
1 polymer ?
#
loop_
_entity_poly.entity_id
_entity_poly.type
_entity_poly.pdbx_seq_one_letter_code
_entity_poly.pdbx_strand_id
1 'polypeptide(L)'
;MTAIFEQAEILDDVDNYIPEPHKIWHFEVDTEKAVRRGISIDTINQNLMMALGGFKLGDIKQGRVLEPTHIVIQVPLKDRSQLSSLYDLPIPTQTGSIVPLAELGNFVEADQDRVYYQKDLRPIEYVVGDPIGLYDEETGEYNLSAPIYGMLEIESLLKDYETPDKINMVESGCVDLFVISFCDRYLGPPKVLGQSGFEWTGEWTVTYETFRDMGMAFAVAMILIYMLVVWLFGNFIVPAIIMAPIPLTLLGIIPGHWLLDAEFTATSMIGWIALAGIIVRNSILLVDYSIHEIEQGTSIQDAVILACKTRTRPILITAFALVAGSFVILFDPIFQGMAISLLFGVLISTLLTLIVIPLGCISVGPDALCANSTTLEEYNGAFMEEEEATTTPQPQQPPTMSLWSRIWTTSIGFILTIVKLIQIIFEVINKVFYFIRAIFVLIFGAFGRLGQKISAEMPPGNGGTPPPSSQTPQPSEPKATTQTVSSAPPEASVQQPTSAETPTPETLDAPSGDESSTKPTTSRSSRKKMTSRRGIQLKTDFVTEYKQDDKGDKSD
;
A
#
# COMPACT_ATOMS: atom_id res chain seq x y z
N MET A 1 9.22 20.67 -15.65
CA MET A 1 9.08 19.86 -14.42
C MET A 1 10.36 19.06 -14.14
N THR A 2 10.92 18.33 -15.11
CA THR A 2 12.19 17.57 -14.93
C THR A 2 13.31 18.39 -14.31
N ALA A 3 13.57 19.60 -14.79
CA ALA A 3 14.60 20.49 -14.20
C ALA A 3 14.34 20.92 -12.75
N ILE A 4 13.11 20.83 -12.25
CA ILE A 4 12.79 21.05 -10.82
C ILE A 4 13.13 19.78 -10.03
N PHE A 5 12.85 18.61 -10.60
CA PHE A 5 13.20 17.33 -9.98
C PHE A 5 14.72 17.12 -9.90
N GLU A 6 15.46 17.55 -10.93
CA GLU A 6 16.93 17.53 -10.94
C GLU A 6 17.57 18.43 -9.85
N GLN A 7 16.81 19.35 -9.25
CA GLN A 7 17.29 20.19 -8.15
C GLN A 7 17.16 19.52 -6.78
N ALA A 8 16.37 18.46 -6.67
CA ALA A 8 16.18 17.74 -5.42
C ALA A 8 17.42 16.87 -5.13
N GLU A 9 18.01 17.02 -3.95
CA GLU A 9 19.22 16.29 -3.56
C GLU A 9 18.91 14.82 -3.24
N ILE A 10 17.68 14.52 -2.82
CA ILE A 10 17.24 13.18 -2.40
C ILE A 10 16.95 12.25 -3.61
N LEU A 11 16.74 12.82 -4.79
CA LEU A 11 16.38 12.09 -6.00
C LEU A 11 17.59 11.89 -6.92
N ASP A 12 17.64 10.72 -7.56
CA ASP A 12 18.59 10.41 -8.63
C ASP A 12 17.84 9.80 -9.83
N ASP A 13 18.55 9.63 -10.95
CA ASP A 13 18.01 9.13 -12.23
C ASP A 13 16.70 9.84 -12.65
N VAL A 14 16.69 11.16 -12.46
CA VAL A 14 15.54 12.00 -12.84
C VAL A 14 15.46 12.08 -14.37
N ASP A 15 14.33 11.65 -14.93
CA ASP A 15 14.07 11.69 -16.38
C ASP A 15 12.59 11.97 -16.68
N ASN A 16 12.26 12.09 -17.96
CA ASN A 16 10.90 12.16 -18.47
C ASN A 16 10.72 11.27 -19.70
N TYR A 17 9.45 11.03 -20.07
CA TYR A 17 9.15 10.20 -21.24
C TYR A 17 9.05 11.00 -22.54
N ILE A 18 9.43 12.29 -22.55
CA ILE A 18 9.36 13.12 -23.75
C ILE A 18 10.61 12.87 -24.59
N PRO A 19 10.48 12.29 -25.81
CA PRO A 19 11.63 12.09 -26.67
C PRO A 19 12.25 13.42 -27.08
N GLU A 20 13.58 13.48 -27.11
CA GLU A 20 14.28 14.65 -27.63
C GLU A 20 13.86 14.92 -29.10
N PRO A 21 13.58 16.19 -29.46
CA PRO A 21 13.30 16.55 -30.84
C PRO A 21 14.45 16.12 -31.75
N HIS A 22 14.15 15.23 -32.69
CA HIS A 22 15.10 14.78 -33.70
C HIS A 22 14.47 14.86 -35.09
N LYS A 23 15.34 15.06 -36.07
CA LYS A 23 14.93 15.14 -37.47
C LYS A 23 14.88 13.76 -38.10
N ILE A 24 13.89 13.56 -38.94
CA ILE A 24 13.73 12.39 -39.80
C ILE A 24 13.77 12.79 -41.26
N TRP A 25 14.12 11.84 -42.12
CA TRP A 25 13.95 11.99 -43.56
C TRP A 25 12.53 11.58 -43.94
N HIS A 26 11.74 12.54 -44.40
CA HIS A 26 10.40 12.31 -44.91
C HIS A 26 10.41 12.36 -46.43
N PHE A 27 9.84 11.35 -47.10
CA PHE A 27 9.74 11.34 -48.55
C PHE A 27 8.46 12.05 -48.99
N GLU A 28 8.59 13.26 -49.53
CA GLU A 28 7.46 14.00 -50.11
C GLU A 28 7.22 13.53 -51.54
N VAL A 29 6.05 12.94 -51.76
CA VAL A 29 5.64 12.44 -53.08
C VAL A 29 5.12 13.59 -53.94
N ASP A 30 5.68 13.73 -55.14
CA ASP A 30 5.14 14.58 -56.21
C ASP A 30 3.91 13.90 -56.81
N THR A 31 2.74 14.19 -56.22
CA THR A 31 1.47 13.53 -56.56
C THR A 31 1.09 13.74 -58.03
N GLU A 32 1.36 14.91 -58.60
CA GLU A 32 1.09 15.17 -60.02
C GLU A 32 1.91 14.25 -60.93
N LYS A 33 3.21 14.14 -60.66
CA LYS A 33 4.09 13.32 -61.50
C LYS A 33 3.84 11.83 -61.27
N ALA A 34 3.58 11.39 -60.04
CA ALA A 34 3.19 10.01 -59.75
C ALA A 34 1.93 9.60 -60.53
N VAL A 35 0.89 10.45 -60.52
CA VAL A 35 -0.36 10.20 -61.27
C VAL A 35 -0.12 10.17 -62.78
N ARG A 36 0.69 11.09 -63.34
CA ARG A 36 1.04 11.09 -64.78
C ARG A 36 1.78 9.82 -65.20
N ARG A 37 2.55 9.20 -64.31
CA ARG A 37 3.25 7.92 -64.53
C ARG A 37 2.38 6.69 -64.23
N GLY A 38 1.14 6.88 -63.77
CA GLY A 38 0.23 5.80 -63.40
C GLY A 38 0.67 5.04 -62.15
N ILE A 39 1.39 5.70 -61.24
CA ILE A 39 1.87 5.14 -59.97
C ILE A 39 1.05 5.73 -58.83
N SER A 40 0.51 4.88 -57.95
CA SER A 40 -0.20 5.33 -56.75
C SER A 40 0.78 5.62 -55.61
N ILE A 41 0.39 6.52 -54.70
CA ILE A 41 1.14 6.82 -53.47
C ILE A 41 1.33 5.54 -52.63
N ASP A 42 0.31 4.68 -52.59
CA ASP A 42 0.38 3.39 -51.91
C ASP A 42 1.44 2.46 -52.51
N THR A 43 1.58 2.38 -53.84
CA THR A 43 2.66 1.62 -54.48
C THR A 43 4.04 2.15 -54.09
N ILE A 44 4.21 3.48 -54.03
CA ILE A 44 5.47 4.11 -53.59
C ILE A 44 5.77 3.73 -52.13
N ASN A 45 4.78 3.92 -51.25
CA ASN A 45 4.92 3.61 -49.82
C ASN A 45 5.24 2.13 -49.58
N GLN A 46 4.54 1.21 -50.24
CA GLN A 46 4.80 -0.23 -50.11
C GLN A 46 6.21 -0.61 -50.57
N ASN A 47 6.67 -0.09 -51.71
CA ASN A 47 8.03 -0.37 -52.20
C ASN A 47 9.10 0.22 -51.28
N LEU A 48 8.87 1.42 -50.74
CA LEU A 48 9.78 2.02 -49.76
C LEU A 48 9.77 1.23 -48.44
N MET A 49 8.61 0.79 -47.95
CA MET A 49 8.50 -0.08 -46.77
C MET A 49 9.20 -1.44 -46.98
N MET A 50 9.07 -2.03 -48.18
CA MET A 50 9.81 -3.25 -48.56
C MET A 50 11.31 -2.99 -48.59
N ALA A 51 11.77 -1.87 -49.13
CA ALA A 51 13.20 -1.56 -49.13
C ALA A 51 13.75 -1.37 -47.71
N LEU A 52 12.98 -0.70 -46.84
CA LEU A 52 13.38 -0.37 -45.48
C LEU A 52 13.17 -1.49 -44.47
N GLY A 53 12.44 -2.55 -44.82
CA GLY A 53 12.16 -3.70 -43.93
C GLY A 53 10.95 -3.52 -43.02
N GLY A 54 10.08 -2.57 -43.32
CA GLY A 54 8.78 -2.41 -42.65
C GLY A 54 7.68 -3.31 -43.23
N PHE A 55 7.90 -3.89 -44.41
CA PHE A 55 6.90 -4.71 -45.09
C PHE A 55 6.95 -6.19 -44.67
N LYS A 56 5.89 -6.64 -43.99
CA LYS A 56 5.69 -8.04 -43.59
C LYS A 56 5.01 -8.79 -44.75
N LEU A 57 5.71 -9.76 -45.35
CA LEU A 57 5.20 -10.56 -46.47
C LEU A 57 4.18 -11.62 -46.00
N GLY A 58 4.38 -12.16 -44.80
CA GLY A 58 3.54 -13.21 -44.22
C GLY A 58 4.16 -13.75 -42.94
N ASP A 59 3.59 -14.81 -42.38
CA ASP A 59 4.12 -15.51 -41.22
C ASP A 59 4.39 -16.99 -41.54
N ILE A 60 5.38 -17.56 -40.85
CA ILE A 60 5.69 -18.99 -40.86
C ILE A 60 5.27 -19.55 -39.51
N LYS A 61 4.52 -20.65 -39.54
CA LYS A 61 4.10 -21.40 -38.35
C LYS A 61 4.80 -22.76 -38.37
N GLN A 62 5.91 -22.90 -37.65
CA GLN A 62 6.64 -24.17 -37.52
C GLN A 62 6.45 -24.75 -36.11
N GLY A 63 5.71 -25.85 -36.00
CA GLY A 63 5.44 -26.51 -34.70
C GLY A 63 4.41 -25.76 -33.86
N ARG A 64 4.52 -25.88 -32.52
CA ARG A 64 3.71 -25.11 -31.56
C ARG A 64 4.43 -23.81 -31.23
N VAL A 65 4.27 -22.80 -32.09
CA VAL A 65 4.76 -21.45 -31.79
C VAL A 65 3.62 -20.66 -31.14
N LEU A 66 3.90 -20.06 -29.99
CA LEU A 66 2.96 -19.16 -29.28
C LEU A 66 2.85 -17.79 -29.99
N GLU A 67 3.89 -17.39 -30.73
CA GLU A 67 3.96 -16.12 -31.46
C GLU A 67 4.31 -16.34 -32.95
N PRO A 68 3.69 -15.62 -33.89
CA PRO A 68 3.95 -15.80 -35.32
C PRO A 68 5.35 -15.28 -35.70
N THR A 69 6.12 -16.07 -36.47
CA THR A 69 7.40 -15.62 -37.04
C THR A 69 7.16 -14.97 -38.40
N HIS A 70 7.40 -13.67 -38.53
CA HIS A 70 7.14 -12.93 -39.77
C HIS A 70 8.27 -13.04 -40.80
N ILE A 71 7.91 -13.23 -42.07
CA ILE A 71 8.80 -13.08 -43.22
C ILE A 71 8.81 -11.60 -43.60
N VAL A 72 9.99 -10.98 -43.60
CA VAL A 72 10.19 -9.58 -43.99
C VAL A 72 11.16 -9.53 -45.16
N ILE A 73 10.78 -8.78 -46.20
CA ILE A 73 11.70 -8.44 -47.29
C ILE A 73 12.34 -7.11 -46.94
N GLN A 74 13.66 -7.02 -47.07
CA GLN A 74 14.42 -5.79 -46.84
C GLN A 74 15.66 -5.72 -47.74
N VAL A 75 16.02 -4.51 -48.17
CA VAL A 75 17.27 -4.26 -48.90
C VAL A 75 18.45 -4.33 -47.92
N PRO A 76 19.64 -4.81 -48.34
CA PRO A 76 20.82 -4.83 -47.49
C PRO A 76 21.14 -3.45 -46.88
N LEU A 77 21.61 -3.43 -45.63
CA LEU A 77 21.87 -2.20 -44.87
C LEU A 77 22.77 -1.20 -45.61
N LYS A 78 23.74 -1.70 -46.38
CA LYS A 78 24.66 -0.87 -47.18
C LYS A 78 23.92 0.06 -48.14
N ASP A 79 22.88 -0.44 -48.80
CA ASP A 79 22.17 0.30 -49.83
C ASP A 79 21.05 1.14 -49.22
N ARG A 80 20.33 0.65 -48.20
CA ARG A 80 19.27 1.43 -47.53
C ARG A 80 19.77 2.50 -46.54
N SER A 81 21.05 2.47 -46.16
CA SER A 81 21.66 3.50 -45.29
C SER A 81 22.10 4.75 -46.06
N GLN A 82 22.18 4.68 -47.39
CA GLN A 82 22.57 5.80 -48.24
C GLN A 82 21.35 6.38 -48.95
N LEU A 83 21.08 7.68 -48.74
CA LEU A 83 19.93 8.35 -49.34
C LEU A 83 19.97 8.33 -50.88
N SER A 84 21.17 8.46 -51.46
CA SER A 84 21.38 8.36 -52.91
C SER A 84 20.93 7.02 -53.49
N SER A 85 21.16 5.92 -52.77
CA SER A 85 20.77 4.59 -53.20
C SER A 85 19.26 4.36 -53.07
N LEU A 86 18.59 5.02 -52.13
CA LEU A 86 17.13 5.02 -52.04
C LEU A 86 16.48 5.80 -53.19
N TYR A 87 17.12 6.87 -53.67
CA TYR A 87 16.65 7.61 -54.85
C TYR A 87 16.64 6.75 -56.13
N ASP A 88 17.57 5.80 -56.25
CA ASP A 88 17.64 4.85 -57.36
C ASP A 88 16.69 3.65 -57.22
N LEU A 89 15.87 3.61 -56.14
CA LEU A 89 14.95 2.49 -55.90
C LEU A 89 13.95 2.37 -57.05
N PRO A 90 13.89 1.22 -57.75
CA PRO A 90 12.99 1.04 -58.88
C PRO A 90 11.55 0.85 -58.42
N ILE A 91 10.65 1.73 -58.85
CA ILE A 91 9.20 1.62 -58.59
C ILE A 91 8.49 1.13 -59.87
N PRO A 92 7.84 -0.04 -59.85
CA PRO A 92 7.14 -0.57 -61.01
C PRO A 92 5.83 0.19 -61.27
N THR A 93 5.54 0.46 -62.54
CA THR A 93 4.25 1.02 -62.99
C THR A 93 3.27 -0.11 -63.35
N GLN A 94 1.97 0.20 -63.37
CA GLN A 94 0.94 -0.75 -63.84
C GLN A 94 1.14 -1.15 -65.32
N THR A 95 1.81 -0.30 -66.09
CA THR A 95 2.13 -0.53 -67.51
C THR A 95 3.41 -1.36 -67.72
N GLY A 96 4.06 -1.82 -66.65
CA GLY A 96 5.27 -2.63 -66.70
C GLY A 96 6.57 -1.85 -66.93
N SER A 97 6.51 -0.52 -66.90
CA SER A 97 7.71 0.34 -66.89
C SER A 97 8.26 0.48 -65.47
N ILE A 98 9.51 0.90 -65.33
CA ILE A 98 10.14 1.14 -64.03
C ILE A 98 10.53 2.61 -63.98
N VAL A 99 10.23 3.27 -62.88
CA VAL A 99 10.59 4.67 -62.64
C VAL A 99 11.40 4.74 -61.32
N PRO A 100 12.57 5.39 -61.30
CA PRO A 100 13.33 5.54 -60.06
C PRO A 100 12.57 6.45 -59.07
N LEU A 101 12.72 6.18 -57.78
CA LEU A 101 12.05 6.94 -56.72
C LEU A 101 12.35 8.45 -56.80
N ALA A 102 13.55 8.83 -57.24
CA ALA A 102 13.98 10.22 -57.45
C ALA A 102 13.12 11.02 -58.43
N GLU A 103 12.49 10.36 -59.41
CA GLU A 103 11.55 11.07 -60.29
C GLU A 103 10.28 11.43 -59.53
N LEU A 104 9.84 10.59 -58.59
CA LEU A 104 8.51 10.62 -57.98
C LEU A 104 8.40 11.50 -56.73
N GLY A 105 9.50 12.04 -56.22
CA GLY A 105 9.51 12.85 -55.01
C GLY A 105 10.91 13.13 -54.49
N ASN A 106 10.97 13.80 -53.34
CA ASN A 106 12.23 14.16 -52.69
C ASN A 106 12.19 13.81 -51.20
N PHE A 107 13.32 13.41 -50.65
CA PHE A 107 13.51 13.33 -49.22
C PHE A 107 13.81 14.71 -48.64
N VAL A 108 12.97 15.16 -47.72
CA VAL A 108 13.13 16.40 -46.95
C VAL A 108 13.41 16.06 -45.49
N GLU A 109 14.23 16.88 -44.82
CA GLU A 109 14.34 16.79 -43.37
C GLU A 109 13.06 17.37 -42.75
N ALA A 110 12.34 16.54 -41.98
CA ALA A 110 11.18 16.95 -41.21
C ALA A 110 11.45 16.67 -39.72
N ASP A 111 10.82 17.45 -38.85
CA ASP A 111 10.84 17.14 -37.42
C ASP A 111 9.95 15.92 -37.14
N GLN A 112 10.43 14.99 -36.32
CA GLN A 112 9.61 13.85 -35.90
C GLN A 112 8.45 14.32 -35.03
N ASP A 113 7.25 13.85 -35.34
CA ASP A 113 6.07 14.08 -34.50
C ASP A 113 6.33 13.60 -33.06
N ARG A 114 6.01 14.47 -32.10
CA ARG A 114 6.12 14.18 -30.68
C ARG A 114 5.05 13.18 -30.26
N VAL A 115 5.44 12.25 -29.39
CA VAL A 115 4.48 11.36 -28.74
C VAL A 115 3.75 12.15 -27.65
N TYR A 116 2.42 12.17 -27.70
CA TYR A 116 1.60 12.77 -26.65
C TYR A 116 1.02 11.67 -25.77
N TYR A 117 1.36 11.71 -24.48
CA TYR A 117 0.78 10.81 -23.50
C TYR A 117 -0.54 11.36 -22.97
N GLN A 118 -1.50 10.46 -22.75
CA GLN A 118 -2.80 10.80 -22.21
C GLN A 118 -3.19 9.82 -21.11
N LYS A 119 -3.79 10.33 -20.04
CA LYS A 119 -4.43 9.55 -18.98
C LYS A 119 -5.81 10.16 -18.73
N ASP A 120 -6.85 9.34 -18.73
CA ASP A 120 -8.24 9.78 -18.53
C ASP A 120 -8.67 10.93 -19.46
N LEU A 121 -8.29 10.82 -20.74
CA LEU A 121 -8.52 11.83 -21.79
C LEU A 121 -7.84 13.20 -21.54
N ARG A 122 -6.87 13.26 -20.62
CA ARG A 122 -6.10 14.46 -20.32
C ARG A 122 -4.66 14.29 -20.80
N PRO A 123 -4.06 15.31 -21.45
CA PRO A 123 -2.66 15.27 -21.80
C PRO A 123 -1.81 15.31 -20.53
N ILE A 124 -0.76 14.48 -20.48
CA ILE A 124 0.14 14.37 -19.33
C ILE A 124 1.60 14.31 -19.77
N GLU A 125 2.47 14.69 -18.85
CA GLU A 125 3.92 14.53 -18.95
C GLU A 125 4.37 13.67 -17.77
N TYR A 126 5.03 12.55 -18.07
CA TYR A 126 5.62 11.71 -17.05
C TYR A 126 7.00 12.24 -16.69
N VAL A 127 7.20 12.51 -15.40
CA VAL A 127 8.52 12.75 -14.79
C VAL A 127 8.75 11.62 -13.80
N VAL A 128 9.91 10.99 -13.91
CA VAL A 128 10.34 9.88 -13.06
C VAL A 128 11.61 10.29 -12.31
N GLY A 129 11.84 9.66 -11.17
CA GLY A 129 13.04 9.85 -10.37
C GLY A 129 13.04 8.87 -9.22
N ASP A 130 14.21 8.35 -8.89
CA ASP A 130 14.41 7.32 -7.88
C ASP A 130 14.83 7.98 -6.55
N PRO A 131 14.13 7.69 -5.44
CA PRO A 131 14.51 8.22 -4.14
C PRO A 131 15.68 7.42 -3.58
N ILE A 132 16.89 7.94 -3.71
CA ILE A 132 18.10 7.30 -3.18
C ILE A 132 18.39 7.70 -1.74
N GLY A 133 17.87 8.85 -1.29
CA GLY A 133 18.15 9.40 0.04
C GLY A 133 19.30 10.41 0.04
N LEU A 134 19.57 11.01 1.19
CA LEU A 134 20.72 11.88 1.40
C LEU A 134 21.96 11.05 1.70
N TYR A 135 23.04 11.35 1.00
CA TYR A 135 24.35 10.76 1.26
C TYR A 135 24.95 11.35 2.54
N ASP A 136 25.22 10.51 3.54
CA ASP A 136 25.94 10.90 4.74
C ASP A 136 27.44 10.65 4.54
N GLU A 137 28.23 11.73 4.43
CA GLU A 137 29.68 11.65 4.25
C GLU A 137 30.41 11.03 5.44
N GLU A 138 29.84 11.07 6.65
CA GLU A 138 30.47 10.54 7.87
C GLU A 138 30.32 9.02 7.96
N THR A 139 29.15 8.49 7.60
CA THR A 139 28.87 7.04 7.65
C THR A 139 29.17 6.35 6.32
N GLY A 140 29.14 7.08 5.21
CA GLY A 140 29.28 6.55 3.85
C GLY A 140 28.02 5.83 3.34
N GLU A 141 26.88 6.05 3.99
CA GLU A 141 25.59 5.40 3.71
C GLU A 141 24.53 6.44 3.29
N TYR A 142 23.49 5.98 2.60
CA TYR A 142 22.35 6.82 2.25
C TYR A 142 21.29 6.71 3.34
N ASN A 143 20.82 7.85 3.83
CA ASN A 143 19.74 7.95 4.80
C ASN A 143 18.51 8.59 4.15
N LEU A 144 17.33 8.42 4.74
CA LEU A 144 16.09 9.08 4.27
C LEU A 144 15.67 8.65 2.84
N SER A 145 15.92 7.41 2.46
CA SER A 145 15.55 6.87 1.13
C SER A 145 14.04 6.66 0.94
N ALA A 146 13.23 6.88 1.99
CA ALA A 146 11.79 6.76 1.85
C ALA A 146 11.25 7.80 0.83
N PRO A 147 10.42 7.39 -0.14
CA PRO A 147 9.94 8.28 -1.21
C PRO A 147 9.32 9.59 -0.72
N ILE A 148 8.71 9.56 0.47
CA ILE A 148 8.09 10.72 1.09
C ILE A 148 9.05 11.90 1.28
N TYR A 149 10.34 11.65 1.55
CA TYR A 149 11.30 12.73 1.77
C TYR A 149 11.61 13.49 0.47
N GLY A 150 11.82 12.75 -0.63
CA GLY A 150 11.96 13.35 -1.96
C GLY A 150 10.69 14.10 -2.37
N MET A 151 9.51 13.56 -2.06
CA MET A 151 8.24 14.25 -2.35
C MET A 151 8.10 15.57 -1.60
N LEU A 152 8.47 15.61 -0.31
CA LEU A 152 8.45 16.83 0.50
C LEU A 152 9.45 17.87 -0.01
N GLU A 153 10.62 17.44 -0.47
CA GLU A 153 11.61 18.31 -1.09
C GLU A 153 11.08 18.91 -2.40
N ILE A 154 10.49 18.10 -3.28
CA ILE A 154 9.84 18.58 -4.52
C ILE A 154 8.70 19.54 -4.22
N GLU A 155 7.87 19.25 -3.22
CA GLU A 155 6.81 20.17 -2.79
C GLU A 155 7.37 21.51 -2.33
N SER A 156 8.52 21.50 -1.62
CA SER A 156 9.19 22.73 -1.21
C SER A 156 9.71 23.55 -2.40
N LEU A 157 10.25 22.89 -3.42
CA LEU A 157 10.73 23.52 -4.66
C LEU A 157 9.58 24.05 -5.53
N LEU A 158 8.42 23.39 -5.51
CA LEU A 158 7.22 23.79 -6.25
C LEU A 158 6.47 24.95 -5.60
N LYS A 159 6.81 25.35 -4.38
CA LYS A 159 6.11 26.42 -3.65
C LYS A 159 6.14 27.76 -4.37
N ASP A 160 7.25 28.06 -5.04
CA ASP A 160 7.45 29.31 -5.78
C ASP A 160 7.20 29.14 -7.29
N TYR A 161 6.77 27.96 -7.74
CA TYR A 161 6.54 27.65 -9.15
C TYR A 161 5.10 27.97 -9.56
N GLU A 162 4.96 28.93 -10.49
CA GLU A 162 3.70 29.20 -11.19
C GLU A 162 3.60 28.39 -12.48
N THR A 163 2.49 27.68 -12.66
CA THR A 163 2.19 26.98 -13.92
C THR A 163 2.01 27.97 -15.09
N PRO A 164 2.11 27.50 -16.34
CA PRO A 164 1.75 28.32 -17.52
C PRO A 164 0.35 28.94 -17.43
N ASP A 165 -0.58 28.29 -16.72
CA ASP A 165 -1.94 28.75 -16.47
C ASP A 165 -2.07 29.73 -15.29
N LYS A 166 -0.95 30.16 -14.69
CA LYS A 166 -0.85 31.03 -13.50
C LYS A 166 -1.54 30.46 -12.26
N ILE A 167 -1.52 29.14 -12.13
CA ILE A 167 -2.01 28.43 -10.95
C ILE A 167 -0.80 28.13 -10.05
N ASN A 168 -0.86 28.58 -8.80
CA ASN A 168 0.07 28.16 -7.76
C ASN A 168 -0.23 26.70 -7.40
N MET A 169 0.77 25.84 -7.57
CA MET A 169 0.58 24.40 -7.33
C MET A 169 0.26 24.10 -5.85
N VAL A 170 0.72 24.94 -4.92
CA VAL A 170 0.56 24.75 -3.46
C VAL A 170 -0.77 25.29 -2.89
N GLU A 171 -1.36 26.35 -3.45
CA GLU A 171 -2.58 26.98 -2.88
C GLU A 171 -3.90 26.31 -3.33
N SER A 172 -3.86 25.44 -4.33
CA SER A 172 -5.05 25.06 -5.11
C SER A 172 -5.89 23.89 -4.54
N GLY A 173 -5.93 23.63 -3.22
CA GLY A 173 -6.88 22.61 -2.73
C GLY A 173 -6.76 22.01 -1.32
N CYS A 174 -6.20 22.69 -0.31
CA CYS A 174 -6.29 22.18 1.07
C CYS A 174 -7.67 22.46 1.66
N VAL A 175 -8.41 21.42 2.04
CA VAL A 175 -9.54 21.54 2.97
C VAL A 175 -9.11 20.83 4.25
N ASP A 176 -8.78 21.61 5.28
CA ASP A 176 -8.44 21.11 6.60
C ASP A 176 -9.67 20.50 7.28
N LEU A 177 -9.69 19.17 7.43
CA LEU A 177 -10.53 18.53 8.43
C LEU A 177 -9.85 17.29 9.03
N PHE A 178 -9.26 17.50 10.20
CA PHE A 178 -9.01 16.54 11.30
C PHE A 178 -8.27 15.21 10.97
N VAL A 179 -6.98 15.20 11.38
CA VAL A 179 -6.12 14.09 11.86
C VAL A 179 -5.34 13.23 10.86
N ILE A 180 -5.74 13.04 9.60
CA ILE A 180 -4.82 12.47 8.58
C ILE A 180 -5.15 13.08 7.22
N SER A 181 -4.63 14.28 6.94
CA SER A 181 -4.79 14.93 5.64
C SER A 181 -3.46 14.87 4.88
N PHE A 182 -3.17 13.73 4.27
CA PHE A 182 -2.32 13.73 3.07
C PHE A 182 -3.24 14.17 1.93
N CYS A 183 -2.98 15.35 1.39
CA CYS A 183 -3.89 16.04 0.48
C CYS A 183 -4.35 15.12 -0.69
N ASP A 184 -5.67 15.06 -0.90
CA ASP A 184 -6.34 14.61 -2.14
C ASP A 184 -5.82 15.32 -3.42
N ARG A 185 -4.89 16.28 -3.26
CA ARG A 185 -4.28 17.10 -4.31
C ARG A 185 -3.22 16.38 -5.13
N TYR A 186 -2.46 15.47 -4.54
CA TYR A 186 -1.36 14.78 -5.23
C TYR A 186 -1.66 13.31 -5.52
N LEU A 187 -2.81 12.80 -5.10
CA LEU A 187 -3.22 11.41 -5.32
C LEU A 187 -4.23 11.27 -6.46
N GLY A 188 -4.60 12.37 -7.12
CA GLY A 188 -5.55 12.35 -8.21
C GLY A 188 -5.49 13.58 -9.11
N PRO A 189 -6.19 13.53 -10.25
CA PRO A 189 -6.17 14.59 -11.24
C PRO A 189 -6.82 15.88 -10.72
N PRO A 190 -6.48 17.05 -11.31
CA PRO A 190 -7.12 18.31 -10.94
C PRO A 190 -8.64 18.23 -11.14
N LYS A 191 -9.41 18.76 -10.17
CA LYS A 191 -10.88 18.68 -10.18
C LYS A 191 -11.51 19.41 -11.37
N VAL A 192 -10.83 20.42 -11.91
CA VAL A 192 -11.28 21.19 -13.07
C VAL A 192 -10.53 20.73 -14.33
N LEU A 193 -11.29 20.47 -15.40
CA LEU A 193 -10.74 20.16 -16.72
C LEU A 193 -10.03 21.38 -17.32
N GLY A 194 -8.88 21.16 -17.96
CA GLY A 194 -8.10 22.21 -18.62
C GLY A 194 -7.20 23.02 -17.68
N GLN A 195 -7.11 22.66 -16.40
CA GLN A 195 -6.12 23.22 -15.49
C GLN A 195 -4.91 22.29 -15.37
N SER A 196 -3.71 22.87 -15.40
CA SER A 196 -2.49 22.18 -15.02
C SER A 196 -2.57 21.65 -13.58
N GLY A 197 -2.12 20.42 -13.39
CA GLY A 197 -2.09 19.75 -12.09
C GLY A 197 -0.89 18.83 -11.98
N PHE A 198 -0.69 18.30 -10.79
CA PHE A 198 0.43 17.41 -10.49
C PHE A 198 -0.09 16.24 -9.64
N GLU A 199 0.24 15.03 -10.04
CA GLU A 199 -0.23 13.79 -9.44
C GLU A 199 0.98 12.87 -9.22
N TRP A 200 1.19 12.43 -7.98
CA TRP A 200 2.13 11.38 -7.62
C TRP A 200 1.55 10.02 -8.03
N THR A 201 2.37 9.20 -8.67
CA THR A 201 2.01 7.84 -9.10
C THR A 201 3.16 6.87 -8.82
N GLY A 202 3.06 5.64 -9.33
CA GLY A 202 4.09 4.60 -9.13
C GLY A 202 3.96 3.90 -7.78
N GLU A 203 5.06 3.33 -7.30
CA GLU A 203 5.08 2.47 -6.11
C GLU A 203 4.57 3.18 -4.85
N TRP A 204 4.85 4.49 -4.71
CA TRP A 204 4.34 5.29 -3.61
C TRP A 204 2.82 5.22 -3.46
N THR A 205 2.06 5.27 -4.56
CA THR A 205 0.59 5.21 -4.47
C THR A 205 0.11 3.91 -3.85
N VAL A 206 0.72 2.79 -4.23
CA VAL A 206 0.41 1.47 -3.66
C VAL A 206 0.76 1.44 -2.17
N THR A 207 1.94 1.96 -1.79
CA THR A 207 2.37 2.05 -0.39
C THR A 207 1.42 2.90 0.43
N TYR A 208 1.11 4.11 -0.02
CA TYR A 208 0.21 5.04 0.67
C TYR A 208 -1.19 4.46 0.85
N GLU A 209 -1.80 3.93 -0.22
CA GLU A 209 -3.13 3.32 -0.16
C GLU A 209 -3.16 2.14 0.82
N THR A 210 -2.14 1.28 0.78
CA THR A 210 -2.02 0.13 1.69
C THR A 210 -1.94 0.57 3.15
N PHE A 211 -1.06 1.53 3.47
CA PHE A 211 -0.90 2.05 4.84
C PHE A 211 -2.16 2.76 5.34
N ARG A 212 -2.78 3.58 4.49
CA ARG A 212 -4.04 4.27 4.80
C ARG A 212 -5.14 3.25 5.12
N ASP A 213 -5.32 2.26 4.26
CA ASP A 213 -6.41 1.28 4.38
C ASP A 213 -6.19 0.36 5.59
N MET A 214 -4.96 -0.10 5.84
CA MET A 214 -4.62 -0.85 7.05
C MET A 214 -4.78 0.00 8.32
N GLY A 215 -4.42 1.28 8.28
CA GLY A 215 -4.58 2.21 9.39
C GLY A 215 -6.04 2.47 9.73
N MET A 216 -6.89 2.69 8.72
CA MET A 216 -8.33 2.81 8.90
C MET A 216 -8.93 1.51 9.45
N ALA A 217 -8.53 0.36 8.91
CA ALA A 217 -8.98 -0.94 9.40
C ALA A 217 -8.56 -1.17 10.86
N PHE A 218 -7.34 -0.78 11.24
CA PHE A 218 -6.85 -0.84 12.62
C PHE A 218 -7.65 0.07 13.55
N ALA A 219 -7.95 1.30 13.14
CA ALA A 219 -8.78 2.22 13.92
C ALA A 219 -10.19 1.66 14.16
N VAL A 220 -10.82 1.10 13.13
CA VAL A 220 -12.11 0.42 13.26
C VAL A 220 -12.01 -0.80 14.18
N ALA A 221 -10.96 -1.63 14.04
CA ALA A 221 -10.72 -2.77 14.92
C ALA A 221 -10.54 -2.34 16.38
N MET A 222 -9.81 -1.25 16.65
CA MET A 222 -9.66 -0.67 17.97
C MET A 222 -11.00 -0.25 18.59
N ILE A 223 -11.88 0.39 17.80
CA ILE A 223 -13.24 0.74 18.27
C ILE A 223 -14.05 -0.52 18.59
N LEU A 224 -13.99 -1.55 17.73
CA LEU A 224 -14.72 -2.80 17.94
C LEU A 224 -14.24 -3.56 19.17
N ILE A 225 -12.92 -3.65 19.38
CA ILE A 225 -12.35 -4.25 20.58
C ILE A 225 -12.78 -3.44 21.81
N TYR A 226 -12.79 -2.10 21.73
CA TYR A 226 -13.21 -1.25 22.84
C TYR A 226 -14.65 -1.57 23.23
N MET A 227 -15.57 -1.59 22.26
CA MET A 227 -16.97 -1.94 22.49
C MET A 227 -17.15 -3.35 23.06
N LEU A 228 -16.35 -4.33 22.61
CA LEU A 228 -16.40 -5.70 23.11
C LEU A 228 -15.93 -5.77 24.57
N VAL A 229 -14.88 -5.05 24.92
CA VAL A 229 -14.36 -5.01 26.30
C VAL A 229 -15.30 -4.21 27.21
N VAL A 230 -15.90 -3.12 26.73
CA VAL A 230 -17.00 -2.43 27.43
C VAL A 230 -18.15 -3.40 27.70
N TRP A 231 -18.50 -4.25 26.72
CA TRP A 231 -19.54 -5.28 26.88
C TRP A 231 -19.19 -6.31 27.94
N LEU A 232 -17.93 -6.74 27.95
CA LEU A 232 -17.43 -7.73 28.90
C LEU A 232 -17.47 -7.20 30.35
N PHE A 233 -16.91 -6.02 30.60
CA PHE A 233 -16.78 -5.46 31.95
C PHE A 233 -17.97 -4.59 32.39
N GLY A 234 -18.79 -4.14 31.44
CA GLY A 234 -19.88 -3.21 31.70
C GLY A 234 -19.40 -1.85 32.21
N ASN A 235 -18.18 -1.43 31.88
CA ASN A 235 -17.56 -0.19 32.35
C ASN A 235 -16.78 0.41 31.17
N PHE A 236 -16.75 1.75 31.06
CA PHE A 236 -16.06 2.48 29.98
C PHE A 236 -14.61 2.84 30.33
N ILE A 237 -14.28 2.93 31.63
CA ILE A 237 -12.93 3.27 32.09
C ILE A 237 -12.00 2.06 32.00
N VAL A 238 -12.48 0.88 32.41
CA VAL A 238 -11.72 -0.38 32.38
C VAL A 238 -11.16 -0.70 30.97
N PRO A 239 -11.96 -0.67 29.89
CA PRO A 239 -11.47 -0.85 28.52
C PRO A 239 -10.41 0.18 28.11
N ALA A 240 -10.54 1.44 28.51
CA ALA A 240 -9.54 2.46 28.21
C ALA A 240 -8.19 2.14 28.86
N ILE A 241 -8.19 1.67 30.12
CA ILE A 241 -6.97 1.20 30.81
C ILE A 241 -6.35 0.00 30.08
N ILE A 242 -7.18 -0.96 29.67
CA ILE A 242 -6.75 -2.17 28.95
C ILE A 242 -6.08 -1.82 27.60
N MET A 243 -6.55 -0.77 26.93
CA MET A 243 -6.04 -0.33 25.63
C MET A 243 -4.86 0.64 25.70
N ALA A 244 -4.65 1.31 26.83
CA ALA A 244 -3.61 2.31 27.01
C ALA A 244 -2.19 1.85 26.59
N PRO A 245 -1.77 0.58 26.77
CA PRO A 245 -0.44 0.15 26.34
C PRO A 245 -0.25 0.02 24.82
N ILE A 246 -1.32 -0.02 24.02
CA ILE A 246 -1.24 -0.29 22.57
C ILE A 246 -0.44 0.79 21.82
N PRO A 247 -0.73 2.11 21.96
CA PRO A 247 0.08 3.14 21.32
C PRO A 247 1.52 3.16 21.86
N LEU A 248 1.71 2.81 23.13
CA LEU A 248 3.03 2.79 23.77
C LEU A 248 3.96 1.72 23.18
N THR A 249 3.43 0.75 22.44
CA THR A 249 4.27 -0.25 21.76
C THR A 249 5.12 0.32 20.63
N LEU A 250 4.71 1.45 20.07
CA LEU A 250 5.54 2.19 19.11
C LEU A 250 6.87 2.62 19.72
N LEU A 251 6.94 2.80 21.04
CA LEU A 251 8.20 3.07 21.76
C LEU A 251 9.19 1.89 21.70
N GLY A 252 8.72 0.68 21.40
CA GLY A 252 9.59 -0.47 21.11
C GLY A 252 9.82 -0.65 19.62
N ILE A 253 8.76 -0.54 18.81
CA ILE A 253 8.80 -0.83 17.38
C ILE A 253 9.71 0.15 16.63
N ILE A 254 9.53 1.46 16.83
CA ILE A 254 10.27 2.48 16.09
C ILE A 254 11.78 2.39 16.39
N PRO A 255 12.23 2.34 17.65
CA PRO A 255 13.65 2.13 17.94
C PRO A 255 14.18 0.77 17.47
N GLY A 256 13.33 -0.26 17.42
CA GLY A 256 13.71 -1.58 16.89
C GLY A 256 14.04 -1.55 15.40
N HIS A 257 13.22 -0.88 14.61
CA HIS A 257 13.47 -0.63 13.18
C HIS A 257 14.74 0.19 12.97
N TRP A 258 14.90 1.24 13.76
CA TRP A 258 16.09 2.07 13.71
C TRP A 258 17.37 1.31 14.10
N LEU A 259 17.31 0.45 15.13
CA LEU A 259 18.46 -0.31 15.60
C LEU A 259 18.93 -1.37 14.60
N LEU A 260 18.02 -1.92 13.79
CA LEU A 260 18.30 -2.93 12.78
C LEU A 260 18.44 -2.36 11.38
N ASP A 261 18.44 -1.03 11.25
CA ASP A 261 18.50 -0.30 9.97
C ASP A 261 17.52 -0.86 8.93
N ALA A 262 16.26 -1.00 9.36
CA ALA A 262 15.21 -1.60 8.56
C ALA A 262 14.02 -0.64 8.43
N GLU A 263 13.53 -0.49 7.21
CA GLU A 263 12.41 0.38 6.90
C GLU A 263 11.11 -0.07 7.58
N PHE A 264 10.26 0.90 7.94
CA PHE A 264 8.92 0.59 8.43
C PHE A 264 7.98 0.35 7.24
N THR A 265 7.72 -0.92 6.96
CA THR A 265 6.93 -1.40 5.81
C THR A 265 5.48 -1.77 6.19
N ALA A 266 4.65 -2.10 5.19
CA ALA A 266 3.29 -2.59 5.43
C ALA A 266 3.26 -3.87 6.30
N THR A 267 4.25 -4.76 6.16
CA THR A 267 4.35 -5.97 7.01
C THR A 267 4.68 -5.62 8.46
N SER A 268 5.43 -4.54 8.69
CA SER A 268 5.69 -3.96 10.01
C SER A 268 4.41 -3.50 10.69
N MET A 269 3.50 -2.88 9.92
CA MET A 269 2.18 -2.47 10.39
C MET A 269 1.29 -3.66 10.77
N ILE A 270 1.30 -4.73 9.98
CA ILE A 270 0.62 -5.99 10.32
C ILE A 270 1.16 -6.55 11.65
N GLY A 271 2.47 -6.52 11.85
CA GLY A 271 3.11 -6.90 13.11
C GLY A 271 2.59 -6.09 14.29
N TRP A 272 2.47 -4.77 14.14
CA TRP A 272 1.92 -3.87 15.18
C TRP A 272 0.45 -4.20 15.51
N ILE A 273 -0.37 -4.42 14.49
CA ILE A 273 -1.79 -4.81 14.64
C ILE A 273 -1.91 -6.14 15.39
N ALA A 274 -1.10 -7.14 15.04
CA ALA A 274 -1.09 -8.42 15.73
C ALA A 274 -0.68 -8.28 17.20
N LEU A 275 0.30 -7.40 17.48
CA LEU A 275 0.74 -7.07 18.84
C LEU A 275 -0.38 -6.45 19.68
N ALA A 276 -1.18 -5.55 19.10
CA ALA A 276 -2.32 -4.96 19.79
C ALA A 276 -3.27 -6.02 20.38
N GLY A 277 -3.59 -7.07 19.60
CA GLY A 277 -4.44 -8.17 20.08
C GLY A 277 -3.81 -8.96 21.24
N ILE A 278 -2.51 -9.24 21.16
CA ILE A 278 -1.77 -9.94 22.22
C ILE A 278 -1.77 -9.11 23.52
N ILE A 279 -1.53 -7.80 23.40
CA ILE A 279 -1.55 -6.87 24.53
C ILE A 279 -2.93 -6.84 25.17
N VAL A 280 -3.99 -6.68 24.37
CA VAL A 280 -5.37 -6.65 24.89
C VAL A 280 -5.66 -7.91 25.69
N ARG A 281 -5.29 -9.08 25.18
CA ARG A 281 -5.47 -10.36 25.89
C ARG A 281 -4.76 -10.38 27.23
N ASN A 282 -3.48 -9.99 27.27
CA ASN A 282 -2.70 -9.95 28.50
C ASN A 282 -3.25 -8.92 29.50
N SER A 283 -3.71 -7.79 28.99
CA SER A 283 -4.26 -6.66 29.75
C SER A 283 -5.59 -7.02 30.40
N ILE A 284 -6.51 -7.64 29.65
CA ILE A 284 -7.80 -8.14 30.15
C ILE A 284 -7.58 -9.07 31.35
N LEU A 285 -6.67 -10.05 31.25
CA LEU A 285 -6.45 -11.04 32.31
C LEU A 285 -5.87 -10.44 33.60
N LEU A 286 -5.10 -9.36 33.49
CA LEU A 286 -4.53 -8.67 34.65
C LEU A 286 -5.60 -7.80 35.33
N VAL A 287 -6.36 -7.03 34.55
CA VAL A 287 -7.43 -6.17 35.09
C VAL A 287 -8.56 -7.01 35.68
N ASP A 288 -8.98 -8.08 35.00
CA ASP A 288 -10.03 -9.00 35.47
C ASP A 288 -9.66 -9.63 36.83
N TYR A 289 -8.43 -10.14 36.96
CA TYR A 289 -7.96 -10.66 38.24
C TYR A 289 -7.89 -9.56 39.32
N SER A 290 -7.47 -8.34 38.95
CA SER A 290 -7.43 -7.21 39.90
C SER A 290 -8.82 -6.85 40.41
N ILE A 291 -9.82 -6.78 39.52
CA ILE A 291 -11.22 -6.51 39.88
C ILE A 291 -11.74 -7.63 40.79
N HIS A 292 -11.49 -8.88 40.45
CA HIS A 292 -11.96 -10.02 41.22
C HIS A 292 -11.43 -10.03 42.66
N GLU A 293 -10.16 -9.67 42.87
CA GLU A 293 -9.57 -9.57 44.22
C GLU A 293 -10.10 -8.36 45.01
N ILE A 294 -10.41 -7.25 44.33
CA ILE A 294 -11.06 -6.07 44.96
C ILE A 294 -12.46 -6.45 45.43
N GLU A 295 -13.23 -7.20 44.62
CA GLU A 295 -14.56 -7.70 44.99
C GLU A 295 -14.53 -8.67 46.18
N GLN A 296 -13.41 -9.35 46.41
CA GLN A 296 -13.19 -10.18 47.60
C GLN A 296 -12.82 -9.36 48.87
N GLY A 297 -12.75 -8.03 48.76
CA GLY A 297 -12.46 -7.11 49.86
C GLY A 297 -10.98 -6.79 50.06
N THR A 298 -10.10 -7.17 49.12
CA THR A 298 -8.67 -6.84 49.17
C THR A 298 -8.46 -5.36 48.80
N SER A 299 -7.49 -4.71 49.44
CA SER A 299 -7.12 -3.33 49.09
C SER A 299 -6.67 -3.26 47.61
N ILE A 300 -6.93 -2.15 46.91
CA ILE A 300 -6.60 -2.01 45.48
C ILE A 300 -5.12 -2.25 45.18
N GLN A 301 -4.24 -1.81 46.08
CA GLN A 301 -2.79 -1.99 45.93
C GLN A 301 -2.41 -3.47 46.05
N ASP A 302 -2.93 -4.14 47.08
CA ASP A 302 -2.64 -5.56 47.32
C ASP A 302 -3.24 -6.46 46.21
N ALA A 303 -4.45 -6.14 45.76
CA ALA A 303 -5.15 -6.84 44.68
C ALA A 303 -4.36 -6.79 43.37
N VAL A 304 -3.88 -5.60 42.99
CA VAL A 304 -3.07 -5.41 41.78
C VAL A 304 -1.71 -6.08 41.89
N ILE A 305 -1.06 -6.03 43.07
CA ILE A 305 0.20 -6.74 43.31
C ILE A 305 0.01 -8.26 43.18
N LEU A 306 -1.09 -8.78 43.74
CA LEU A 306 -1.43 -10.20 43.65
C LEU A 306 -1.71 -10.62 42.20
N ALA A 307 -2.44 -9.79 41.45
CA ALA A 307 -2.67 -9.97 40.01
C ALA A 307 -1.35 -10.04 39.23
N CYS A 308 -0.43 -9.12 39.49
CA CYS A 308 0.88 -9.13 38.84
C CYS A 308 1.66 -10.40 39.19
N LYS A 309 1.66 -10.81 40.46
CA LYS A 309 2.38 -12.00 40.92
C LYS A 309 1.88 -13.29 40.24
N THR A 310 0.58 -13.41 40.02
CA THR A 310 0.00 -14.60 39.38
C THR A 310 0.10 -14.57 37.85
N ARG A 311 0.00 -13.39 37.22
CA ARG A 311 -0.04 -13.25 35.76
C ARG A 311 1.32 -13.06 35.09
N THR A 312 2.35 -12.59 35.81
CA THR A 312 3.67 -12.32 35.20
C THR A 312 4.26 -13.56 34.52
N ARG A 313 4.19 -14.75 35.15
CA ARG A 313 4.78 -15.96 34.57
C ARG A 313 4.10 -16.38 33.25
N PRO A 314 2.76 -16.49 33.17
CA PRO A 314 2.08 -16.71 31.90
C PRO A 314 2.38 -15.65 30.82
N ILE A 315 2.41 -14.37 31.19
CA ILE A 315 2.68 -13.26 30.25
C ILE A 315 4.11 -13.33 29.70
N LEU A 316 5.10 -13.65 30.53
CA LEU A 316 6.48 -13.82 30.07
C LEU A 316 6.63 -15.00 29.10
N ILE A 317 5.93 -16.12 29.34
CA ILE A 317 5.97 -17.27 28.43
C ILE A 317 5.44 -16.91 27.05
N THR A 318 4.33 -16.16 26.96
CA THR A 318 3.78 -15.73 25.66
C THR A 318 4.70 -14.73 24.96
N ALA A 319 5.31 -13.80 25.72
CA ALA A 319 6.30 -12.87 25.17
C ALA A 319 7.53 -13.59 24.61
N PHE A 320 8.12 -14.53 25.36
CA PHE A 320 9.27 -15.30 24.89
C PHE A 320 8.95 -16.19 23.70
N ALA A 321 7.75 -16.77 23.65
CA ALA A 321 7.31 -17.55 22.48
C ALA A 321 7.23 -16.68 21.23
N LEU A 322 6.70 -15.45 21.36
CA LEU A 322 6.65 -14.51 20.25
C LEU A 322 8.06 -14.10 19.80
N VAL A 323 8.95 -13.74 20.74
CA VAL A 323 10.34 -13.38 20.43
C VAL A 323 11.04 -14.52 19.67
N ALA A 324 10.89 -15.77 20.13
CA ALA A 324 11.49 -16.92 19.47
C ALA A 324 10.92 -17.13 18.05
N GLY A 325 9.60 -16.97 17.87
CA GLY A 325 8.97 -17.09 16.54
C GLY A 325 9.40 -15.96 15.59
N SER A 326 9.38 -14.72 16.05
CA SER A 326 9.78 -13.55 15.28
C SER A 326 11.27 -13.58 14.92
N PHE A 327 12.13 -14.11 15.79
CA PHE A 327 13.55 -14.23 15.50
C PHE A 327 13.84 -15.15 14.29
N VAL A 328 13.04 -16.19 14.07
CA VAL A 328 13.22 -17.12 12.94
C VAL A 328 12.91 -16.44 11.61
N ILE A 329 11.87 -15.60 11.56
CA ILE A 329 11.44 -14.91 10.33
C ILE A 329 12.18 -13.58 10.10
N LEU A 330 13.00 -13.14 11.04
CA LEU A 330 13.74 -11.88 10.98
C LEU A 330 14.68 -11.79 9.75
N PHE A 331 15.19 -12.94 9.30
CA PHE A 331 16.14 -13.00 8.19
C PHE A 331 15.48 -13.09 6.80
N ASP A 332 14.15 -13.14 6.72
CA ASP A 332 13.42 -13.14 5.45
C ASP A 332 13.08 -11.69 5.05
N PRO A 333 13.57 -11.17 3.91
CA PRO A 333 13.30 -9.80 3.48
C PRO A 333 11.82 -9.44 3.38
N ILE A 334 10.94 -10.42 3.10
CA ILE A 334 9.50 -10.18 2.98
C ILE A 334 8.86 -9.98 4.36
N PHE A 335 9.30 -10.74 5.36
CA PHE A 335 8.73 -10.73 6.72
C PHE A 335 9.58 -9.96 7.74
N GLN A 336 10.73 -9.43 7.35
CA GLN A 336 11.67 -8.73 8.22
C GLN A 336 10.98 -7.61 9.01
N GLY A 337 10.24 -6.72 8.34
CA GLY A 337 9.52 -5.64 9.01
C GLY A 337 8.51 -6.12 10.06
N MET A 338 7.72 -7.15 9.74
CA MET A 338 6.80 -7.80 10.69
C MET A 338 7.55 -8.38 11.89
N ALA A 339 8.67 -9.05 11.64
CA ALA A 339 9.49 -9.68 12.66
C ALA A 339 10.05 -8.67 13.66
N ILE A 340 10.57 -7.54 13.16
CA ILE A 340 11.13 -6.45 13.98
C ILE A 340 10.04 -5.83 14.86
N SER A 341 8.89 -5.49 14.27
CA SER A 341 7.73 -4.98 15.00
C SER A 341 7.30 -5.93 16.13
N LEU A 342 7.22 -7.23 15.85
CA LEU A 342 6.83 -8.23 16.85
C LEU A 342 7.88 -8.38 17.95
N LEU A 343 9.16 -8.48 17.59
CA LEU A 343 10.26 -8.75 18.51
C LEU A 343 10.48 -7.59 19.49
N PHE A 344 10.66 -6.37 18.99
CA PHE A 344 10.90 -5.21 19.86
C PHE A 344 9.61 -4.71 20.50
N GLY A 345 8.51 -4.76 19.76
CA GLY A 345 7.20 -4.38 20.27
C GLY A 345 6.81 -5.21 21.48
N VAL A 346 6.96 -6.54 21.45
CA VAL A 346 6.57 -7.40 22.58
C VAL A 346 7.48 -7.23 23.80
N LEU A 347 8.79 -7.03 23.60
CA LEU A 347 9.74 -6.86 24.68
C LEU A 347 9.42 -5.61 25.49
N ILE A 348 9.23 -4.48 24.81
CA ILE A 348 8.89 -3.21 25.46
C ILE A 348 7.43 -3.21 25.94
N SER A 349 6.49 -3.72 25.14
CA SER A 349 5.07 -3.72 25.54
C SER A 349 4.84 -4.58 26.78
N THR A 350 5.50 -5.72 26.92
CA THR A 350 5.33 -6.60 28.09
C THR A 350 5.77 -5.90 29.37
N LEU A 351 6.89 -5.19 29.32
CA LEU A 351 7.36 -4.39 30.45
C LEU A 351 6.38 -3.26 30.76
N LEU A 352 5.94 -2.52 29.73
CA LEU A 352 5.00 -1.41 29.90
C LEU A 352 3.63 -1.88 30.40
N THR A 353 3.10 -3.01 29.93
CA THR A 353 1.83 -3.61 30.40
C THR A 353 1.88 -3.91 31.90
N LEU A 354 3.01 -4.45 32.40
CA LEU A 354 3.19 -4.75 33.83
C LEU A 354 3.35 -3.51 34.71
N ILE A 355 3.49 -2.32 34.12
CA ILE A 355 3.64 -1.05 34.86
C ILE A 355 2.39 -0.18 34.68
N VAL A 356 2.02 0.08 33.42
CA VAL A 356 0.94 0.98 33.02
C VAL A 356 -0.41 0.49 33.50
N ILE A 357 -0.69 -0.82 33.44
CA ILE A 357 -2.00 -1.35 33.86
C ILE A 357 -2.17 -1.28 35.38
N PRO A 358 -1.21 -1.77 36.20
CA PRO A 358 -1.26 -1.59 37.65
C PRO A 358 -1.46 -0.13 38.07
N LEU A 359 -0.68 0.78 37.49
CA LEU A 359 -0.79 2.21 37.77
C LEU A 359 -2.14 2.78 37.32
N GLY A 360 -2.65 2.34 36.17
CA GLY A 360 -3.98 2.70 35.68
C GLY A 360 -5.07 2.29 36.67
N CYS A 361 -5.07 1.04 37.12
CA CYS A 361 -6.01 0.54 38.13
C CYS A 361 -5.92 1.35 39.43
N ILE A 362 -4.72 1.60 39.95
CA ILE A 362 -4.51 2.37 41.18
C ILE A 362 -4.96 3.82 41.03
N SER A 363 -4.69 4.45 39.88
CA SER A 363 -5.02 5.86 39.63
C SER A 363 -6.52 6.14 39.57
N VAL A 364 -7.29 5.17 39.07
CA VAL A 364 -8.74 5.28 38.91
C VAL A 364 -9.49 4.95 40.21
N GLY A 365 -8.90 4.13 41.08
CA GLY A 365 -9.49 3.77 42.37
C GLY A 365 -10.55 2.66 42.27
N PRO A 366 -10.99 2.11 43.42
CA PRO A 366 -11.84 0.92 43.48
C PRO A 366 -13.26 1.21 42.97
N ASP A 367 -13.81 2.38 43.29
CA ASP A 367 -15.19 2.74 42.95
C ASP A 367 -15.41 2.80 41.44
N ALA A 368 -14.43 3.33 40.71
CA ALA A 368 -14.50 3.45 39.26
C ALA A 368 -14.15 2.17 38.52
N LEU A 369 -13.51 1.17 39.17
CA LEU A 369 -13.32 -0.17 38.60
C LEU A 369 -14.55 -1.05 38.84
N CYS A 370 -15.15 -0.97 40.03
CA CYS A 370 -16.26 -1.80 40.50
C CYS A 370 -17.64 -1.13 40.40
N ALA A 371 -17.78 0.01 39.71
CA ALA A 371 -19.00 0.84 39.65
C ALA A 371 -20.33 0.12 39.32
N ASN A 372 -20.30 -1.13 38.87
CA ASN A 372 -21.48 -1.96 38.65
C ASN A 372 -22.02 -2.65 39.92
N SER A 373 -21.25 -2.75 41.02
CA SER A 373 -21.67 -3.42 42.26
C SER A 373 -22.30 -2.47 43.29
N THR A 374 -22.07 -1.16 43.22
CA THR A 374 -22.55 -0.17 44.20
C THR A 374 -23.99 0.33 43.98
N THR A 375 -24.60 0.06 42.82
CA THR A 375 -25.93 0.61 42.48
C THR A 375 -27.13 -0.10 43.14
N LEU A 376 -26.93 -1.07 44.02
CA LEU A 376 -28.02 -1.74 44.76
C LEU A 376 -28.10 -1.40 46.25
N GLU A 377 -27.04 -0.88 46.88
CA GLU A 377 -27.10 -0.45 48.29
C GLU A 377 -27.41 1.05 48.45
N GLU A 378 -26.99 1.88 47.48
CA GLU A 378 -27.07 3.34 47.62
C GLU A 378 -28.46 3.92 47.32
N TYR A 379 -29.40 3.12 46.80
CA TYR A 379 -30.80 3.55 46.59
C TYR A 379 -31.67 3.47 47.86
N ASN A 380 -31.24 2.73 48.89
CA ASN A 380 -32.01 2.56 50.13
C ASN A 380 -31.56 3.48 51.29
N GLY A 381 -30.44 4.20 51.14
CA GLY A 381 -29.85 5.00 52.23
C GLY A 381 -30.11 6.51 52.16
N ALA A 382 -30.53 7.06 51.03
CA ALA A 382 -30.58 8.51 50.80
C ALA A 382 -31.96 9.16 51.02
N PHE A 383 -32.75 8.61 51.94
CA PHE A 383 -33.91 9.29 52.50
C PHE A 383 -33.83 9.18 54.03
N MET A 384 -33.06 10.06 54.67
CA MET A 384 -33.33 10.69 55.98
C MET A 384 -32.19 11.68 56.29
N GLU A 385 -32.58 12.94 56.54
CA GLU A 385 -31.81 14.02 57.19
C GLU A 385 -30.61 14.58 56.36
N GLU A 386 -30.47 15.88 56.07
CA GLU A 386 -30.56 17.04 56.96
C GLU A 386 -31.03 18.33 56.27
N GLU A 387 -31.46 19.23 57.15
CA GLU A 387 -32.15 20.50 57.01
C GLU A 387 -31.17 21.69 57.06
N GLU A 388 -31.55 22.78 56.37
CA GLU A 388 -31.15 24.21 56.52
C GLU A 388 -29.67 24.66 56.64
N ALA A 389 -29.27 25.50 55.67
CA ALA A 389 -28.55 26.75 55.97
C ALA A 389 -28.82 27.81 54.88
N THR A 390 -29.80 28.67 55.15
CA THR A 390 -30.20 29.84 54.37
C THR A 390 -29.20 30.98 54.58
N THR A 391 -28.56 31.46 53.52
CA THR A 391 -27.95 32.80 53.49
C THR A 391 -28.36 33.55 52.22
N THR A 392 -29.07 34.65 52.42
CA THR A 392 -29.56 35.60 51.41
C THR A 392 -28.41 36.42 50.82
N PRO A 393 -28.33 36.66 49.49
CA PRO A 393 -27.49 37.73 48.95
C PRO A 393 -28.30 39.00 48.64
N GLN A 394 -27.72 40.15 48.98
CA GLN A 394 -28.16 41.49 48.54
C GLN A 394 -27.91 41.73 47.04
N PRO A 395 -28.66 42.65 46.39
CA PRO A 395 -28.53 42.93 44.96
C PRO A 395 -27.34 43.84 44.66
N GLN A 396 -26.39 43.36 43.84
CA GLN A 396 -25.24 44.13 43.35
C GLN A 396 -25.36 44.34 41.84
N GLN A 397 -25.24 45.60 41.39
CA GLN A 397 -25.36 46.02 39.99
C GLN A 397 -24.28 45.38 39.10
N PRO A 398 -24.60 45.03 37.84
CA PRO A 398 -23.64 44.37 36.96
C PRO A 398 -22.54 45.35 36.49
N PRO A 399 -21.25 44.94 36.48
CA PRO A 399 -20.21 45.75 35.85
C PRO A 399 -20.39 45.73 34.33
N THR A 400 -20.18 46.87 33.70
CA THR A 400 -20.19 47.02 32.23
C THR A 400 -18.99 46.28 31.65
N MET A 401 -19.23 45.09 31.10
CA MET A 401 -18.20 44.26 30.48
C MET A 401 -17.68 44.88 29.18
N SER A 402 -16.35 44.94 29.06
CA SER A 402 -15.66 45.32 27.83
C SER A 402 -16.03 44.37 26.67
N LEU A 403 -16.02 44.91 25.45
CA LEU A 403 -16.36 44.18 24.22
C LEU A 403 -15.49 42.92 24.02
N TRP A 404 -14.24 42.97 24.49
CA TRP A 404 -13.29 41.85 24.49
C TRP A 404 -13.67 40.73 25.48
N SER A 405 -14.15 41.08 26.68
CA SER A 405 -14.65 40.09 27.65
C SER A 405 -15.94 39.38 27.21
N ARG A 406 -16.79 40.05 26.41
CA ARG A 406 -18.00 39.43 25.82
C ARG A 406 -17.64 38.39 24.78
N ILE A 407 -16.69 38.69 23.88
CA ILE A 407 -16.20 37.75 22.88
C ILE A 407 -15.54 36.54 23.56
N TRP A 408 -14.68 36.79 24.56
CA TRP A 408 -13.97 35.74 25.30
C TRP A 408 -14.92 34.81 26.08
N THR A 409 -15.95 35.37 26.74
CA THR A 409 -16.96 34.57 27.47
C THR A 409 -17.90 33.81 26.55
N THR A 410 -18.26 34.34 25.38
CA THR A 410 -19.06 33.61 24.40
C THR A 410 -18.29 32.44 23.77
N SER A 411 -16.98 32.60 23.51
CA SER A 411 -16.15 31.52 22.97
C SER A 411 -15.91 30.41 23.99
N ILE A 412 -15.67 30.74 25.27
CA ILE A 412 -15.58 29.75 26.35
C ILE A 412 -16.94 29.07 26.59
N GLY A 413 -18.03 29.83 26.55
CA GLY A 413 -19.38 29.29 26.64
C GLY A 413 -19.68 28.30 25.52
N PHE A 414 -19.26 28.59 24.29
CA PHE A 414 -19.40 27.70 23.14
C PHE A 414 -18.61 26.40 23.31
N ILE A 415 -17.35 26.49 23.78
CA ILE A 415 -16.52 25.32 24.10
C ILE A 415 -17.18 24.48 25.21
N LEU A 416 -17.69 25.11 26.27
CA LEU A 416 -18.40 24.40 27.34
C LEU A 416 -19.71 23.76 26.87
N THR A 417 -20.42 24.38 25.92
CA THR A 417 -21.60 23.75 25.32
C THR A 417 -21.25 22.56 24.44
N ILE A 418 -20.12 22.61 23.72
CA ILE A 418 -19.61 21.46 22.96
C ILE A 418 -19.22 20.32 23.93
N VAL A 419 -18.52 20.63 25.02
CA VAL A 419 -18.15 19.64 26.04
C VAL A 419 -19.40 19.02 26.68
N LYS A 420 -20.42 19.84 27.02
CA LYS A 420 -21.71 19.32 27.51
C LYS A 420 -22.44 18.48 26.47
N LEU A 421 -22.39 18.85 25.19
CA LEU A 421 -22.97 18.07 24.11
C LEU A 421 -22.29 16.70 23.99
N ILE A 422 -20.96 16.66 24.07
CA ILE A 422 -20.17 15.43 24.08
C ILE A 422 -20.53 14.56 25.29
N GLN A 423 -20.68 15.15 26.48
CA GLN A 423 -21.10 14.44 27.69
C GLN A 423 -22.51 13.85 27.55
N ILE A 424 -23.47 14.60 26.98
CA ILE A 424 -24.82 14.11 26.73
C ILE A 424 -24.81 12.97 25.70
N ILE A 425 -24.04 13.11 24.63
CA ILE A 425 -23.87 12.04 23.63
C ILE A 425 -23.31 10.78 24.28
N PHE A 426 -22.29 10.92 25.13
CA PHE A 426 -21.70 9.80 25.86
C PHE A 426 -22.70 9.13 26.81
N GLU A 427 -23.50 9.92 27.54
CA GLU A 427 -24.59 9.41 28.38
C GLU A 427 -25.66 8.66 27.59
N VAL A 428 -26.06 9.18 26.43
CA VAL A 428 -27.04 8.53 25.55
C VAL A 428 -26.48 7.23 25.02
N ILE A 429 -25.22 7.22 24.57
CA ILE A 429 -24.53 6.00 24.12
C ILE A 429 -24.49 4.97 25.25
N ASN A 430 -24.13 5.37 26.48
CA ASN A 430 -24.18 4.47 27.65
C ASN A 430 -25.56 3.88 27.87
N LYS A 431 -26.60 4.71 27.91
CA LYS A 431 -27.98 4.25 28.16
C LYS A 431 -28.48 3.33 27.05
N VAL A 432 -28.21 3.66 25.78
CA VAL A 432 -28.52 2.82 24.62
C VAL A 432 -27.77 1.49 24.71
N PHE A 433 -26.50 1.52 25.09
CA PHE A 433 -25.69 0.33 25.25
C PHE A 433 -26.22 -0.61 26.34
N TYR A 434 -26.50 -0.10 27.54
CA TYR A 434 -27.10 -0.91 28.61
C TYR A 434 -28.50 -1.41 28.25
N PHE A 435 -29.27 -0.62 27.49
CA PHE A 435 -30.57 -1.05 26.98
C PHE A 435 -30.44 -2.21 25.99
N ILE A 436 -29.52 -2.13 25.02
CA ILE A 436 -29.22 -3.21 24.07
C ILE A 436 -28.72 -4.45 24.81
N ARG A 437 -27.80 -4.29 25.79
CA ARG A 437 -27.31 -5.38 26.63
C ARG A 437 -28.44 -6.05 27.41
N ALA A 438 -29.35 -5.26 28.00
CA ALA A 438 -30.51 -5.77 28.74
C ALA A 438 -31.45 -6.58 27.82
N ILE A 439 -31.74 -6.09 26.62
CA ILE A 439 -32.51 -6.82 25.60
C ILE A 439 -31.82 -8.15 25.25
N PHE A 440 -30.51 -8.12 25.02
CA PHE A 440 -29.76 -9.30 24.63
C PHE A 440 -29.72 -10.36 25.74
N VAL A 441 -29.53 -9.95 27.00
CA VAL A 441 -29.61 -10.82 28.18
C VAL A 441 -31.02 -11.39 28.34
N LEU A 442 -32.07 -10.62 28.05
CA LEU A 442 -33.45 -11.11 28.06
C LEU A 442 -33.70 -12.18 26.99
N ILE A 443 -33.19 -11.97 25.77
CA ILE A 443 -33.30 -12.92 24.66
C ILE A 443 -32.52 -14.21 24.95
N PHE A 444 -31.26 -14.10 25.36
CA PHE A 444 -30.43 -15.28 25.68
C PHE A 444 -30.90 -16.00 26.95
N GLY A 445 -31.36 -15.26 27.96
CA GLY A 445 -31.98 -15.81 29.17
C GLY A 445 -33.30 -16.53 28.88
N ALA A 446 -34.09 -16.07 27.92
CA ALA A 446 -35.31 -16.75 27.46
C ALA A 446 -34.99 -18.07 26.75
N PHE A 447 -33.94 -18.10 25.91
CA PHE A 447 -33.45 -19.34 25.28
C PHE A 447 -32.92 -20.36 26.31
N GLY A 448 -32.20 -19.90 27.34
CA GLY A 448 -31.74 -20.76 28.43
C GLY A 448 -32.88 -21.39 29.24
N ARG A 449 -33.93 -20.62 29.55
CA ARG A 449 -35.12 -21.12 30.25
C ARG A 449 -35.95 -22.09 29.41
N LEU A 450 -35.92 -21.98 28.08
CA LEU A 450 -36.58 -22.91 27.17
C LEU A 450 -35.88 -24.28 27.15
N GLY A 451 -34.55 -24.29 27.16
CA GLY A 451 -33.76 -25.54 27.27
C GLY A 451 -33.93 -26.26 28.61
N GLN A 452 -34.13 -25.52 29.70
CA GLN A 452 -34.34 -26.09 31.03
C GLN A 452 -35.75 -26.68 31.21
N LYS A 453 -36.78 -26.11 30.55
CA LYS A 453 -38.13 -26.70 30.52
C LYS A 453 -38.17 -28.04 29.77
N ILE A 454 -37.43 -28.17 28.66
CA ILE A 454 -37.35 -29.43 27.89
C ILE A 454 -36.70 -30.55 28.71
N SER A 455 -35.78 -30.22 29.62
CA SER A 455 -35.09 -31.21 30.47
C SER A 455 -35.90 -31.64 31.70
N ALA A 456 -36.90 -30.85 32.12
CA ALA A 456 -37.68 -31.09 33.34
C ALA A 456 -38.91 -32.01 33.13
N GLU A 457 -39.20 -32.42 31.88
CA GLU A 457 -40.43 -33.15 31.52
C GLU A 457 -40.24 -34.66 31.28
N MET A 458 -39.06 -35.24 31.54
CA MET A 458 -38.87 -36.71 31.50
C MET A 458 -39.10 -37.37 32.87
N PRO A 459 -39.95 -38.40 32.99
CA PRO A 459 -40.19 -39.10 34.25
C PRO A 459 -39.09 -40.11 34.61
N PRO A 460 -38.89 -40.45 35.91
CA PRO A 460 -37.73 -41.21 36.37
C PRO A 460 -37.92 -42.73 36.18
N GLY A 461 -36.97 -43.36 35.48
CA GLY A 461 -36.86 -44.81 35.32
C GLY A 461 -35.95 -45.45 36.38
N ASN A 462 -36.46 -46.53 36.96
CA ASN A 462 -35.99 -47.27 38.14
C ASN A 462 -34.58 -47.88 38.03
N GLY A 463 -33.88 -47.96 39.17
CA GLY A 463 -32.60 -48.65 39.31
C GLY A 463 -32.70 -50.17 39.31
N GLY A 464 -31.69 -50.83 38.73
CA GLY A 464 -31.45 -52.27 38.81
C GLY A 464 -30.03 -52.61 38.33
N THR A 465 -29.24 -53.24 39.20
CA THR A 465 -27.89 -53.75 38.95
C THR A 465 -27.84 -54.93 37.95
N PRO A 466 -26.67 -55.24 37.35
CA PRO A 466 -26.56 -55.89 36.03
C PRO A 466 -26.31 -57.40 36.07
N PRO A 467 -26.56 -58.14 34.96
CA PRO A 467 -25.87 -59.40 34.66
C PRO A 467 -25.12 -59.38 33.30
N PRO A 468 -24.24 -60.38 33.05
CA PRO A 468 -23.04 -60.22 32.21
C PRO A 468 -23.18 -60.62 30.73
N SER A 469 -22.10 -60.29 30.02
CA SER A 469 -21.78 -60.40 28.58
C SER A 469 -22.32 -61.58 27.76
N SER A 470 -22.85 -61.25 26.57
CA SER A 470 -22.64 -62.03 25.34
C SER A 470 -22.59 -61.11 24.10
N GLN A 471 -21.66 -61.44 23.20
CA GLN A 471 -21.20 -60.74 21.99
C GLN A 471 -22.33 -60.59 20.95
N THR A 472 -22.44 -59.61 20.05
CA THR A 472 -21.56 -59.08 18.95
C THR A 472 -22.46 -58.06 18.16
N PRO A 473 -22.10 -57.36 17.06
CA PRO A 473 -20.85 -56.77 16.54
C PRO A 473 -20.93 -55.23 16.35
N GLN A 474 -19.76 -54.59 16.18
CA GLN A 474 -19.62 -53.19 15.74
C GLN A 474 -20.13 -52.97 14.30
N PRO A 475 -20.81 -51.85 13.99
CA PRO A 475 -21.04 -51.42 12.61
C PRO A 475 -19.91 -50.51 12.11
N SER A 476 -19.44 -50.86 10.91
CA SER A 476 -18.49 -50.20 10.03
C SER A 476 -19.02 -48.88 9.43
N GLU A 477 -18.08 -47.97 9.15
CA GLU A 477 -18.25 -46.70 8.40
C GLU A 477 -18.89 -46.88 7.00
N PRO A 478 -19.65 -45.88 6.50
CA PRO A 478 -20.33 -45.99 5.22
C PRO A 478 -19.41 -45.67 4.03
N LYS A 479 -19.31 -46.65 3.11
CA LYS A 479 -18.91 -46.45 1.70
C LYS A 479 -20.09 -45.91 0.90
N ALA A 480 -19.86 -44.88 0.09
CA ALA A 480 -20.68 -44.56 -1.07
C ALA A 480 -20.05 -45.14 -2.35
N THR A 481 -20.89 -45.65 -3.23
CA THR A 481 -20.58 -46.48 -4.41
C THR A 481 -20.20 -45.67 -5.65
N THR A 482 -19.24 -46.24 -6.38
CA THR A 482 -18.61 -45.92 -7.67
C THR A 482 -19.55 -45.81 -8.88
N GLN A 483 -19.25 -44.92 -9.84
CA GLN A 483 -19.14 -45.27 -11.26
C GLN A 483 -17.95 -44.54 -11.95
N THR A 484 -17.24 -45.33 -12.74
CA THR A 484 -15.95 -45.22 -13.45
C THR A 484 -15.91 -44.26 -14.65
N VAL A 485 -14.71 -43.73 -15.01
CA VAL A 485 -14.00 -43.94 -16.31
C VAL A 485 -12.61 -43.24 -16.32
N SER A 486 -11.57 -44.07 -16.47
CA SER A 486 -10.33 -43.97 -17.30
C SER A 486 -9.28 -42.83 -17.19
N SER A 487 -8.05 -43.30 -16.89
CA SER A 487 -6.71 -42.99 -17.46
C SER A 487 -6.00 -41.65 -17.16
N ALA A 488 -4.98 -41.76 -16.30
CA ALA A 488 -3.79 -40.91 -16.23
C ALA A 488 -2.62 -41.52 -17.03
N PRO A 489 -1.66 -40.72 -17.54
CA PRO A 489 -0.33 -41.20 -17.92
C PRO A 489 0.75 -40.83 -16.87
N PRO A 490 1.91 -41.52 -16.87
CA PRO A 490 2.84 -41.58 -15.74
C PRO A 490 3.99 -40.57 -15.80
N GLU A 491 4.57 -40.31 -14.63
CA GLU A 491 5.92 -39.77 -14.44
C GLU A 491 6.98 -40.72 -15.03
N ALA A 492 7.97 -40.14 -15.71
CA ALA A 492 9.20 -40.83 -16.08
C ALA A 492 10.41 -39.94 -15.79
N SER A 493 11.22 -40.44 -14.87
CA SER A 493 12.62 -40.11 -14.59
C SER A 493 13.48 -40.04 -15.86
N VAL A 494 14.34 -39.02 -15.98
CA VAL A 494 15.41 -38.97 -16.98
C VAL A 494 16.76 -38.82 -16.32
N GLN A 495 17.61 -39.80 -16.62
CA GLN A 495 19.00 -39.94 -16.24
C GLN A 495 19.92 -39.03 -17.06
N GLN A 496 21.02 -38.68 -16.41
CA GLN A 496 22.27 -38.13 -16.92
C GLN A 496 22.88 -39.03 -18.03
N PRO A 497 23.49 -38.49 -19.11
CA PRO A 497 24.33 -39.29 -19.98
C PRO A 497 25.82 -39.09 -19.71
N THR A 498 26.49 -40.23 -19.59
CA THR A 498 27.93 -40.46 -19.59
C THR A 498 28.51 -40.42 -21.01
N SER A 499 29.82 -40.19 -21.07
CA SER A 499 30.72 -40.04 -22.22
C SER A 499 30.82 -41.24 -23.18
N ALA A 500 31.08 -40.97 -24.47
CA ALA A 500 31.86 -41.87 -25.35
C ALA A 500 32.45 -41.12 -26.58
N GLU A 501 33.79 -41.24 -26.70
CA GLU A 501 34.68 -41.34 -27.87
C GLU A 501 34.72 -40.32 -29.04
N THR A 502 35.97 -39.94 -29.33
CA THR A 502 36.54 -39.09 -30.39
C THR A 502 36.59 -39.79 -31.78
N PRO A 503 36.88 -39.09 -32.90
CA PRO A 503 38.29 -38.91 -33.30
C PRO A 503 38.65 -37.50 -33.84
N THR A 504 39.94 -37.19 -33.71
CA THR A 504 40.71 -35.99 -34.12
C THR A 504 40.81 -35.85 -35.66
N PRO A 505 41.27 -34.69 -36.22
CA PRO A 505 42.72 -34.50 -36.43
C PRO A 505 43.30 -33.07 -36.18
N GLU A 506 44.58 -33.09 -35.79
CA GLU A 506 45.73 -32.20 -36.12
C GLU A 506 45.57 -30.67 -35.93
N THR A 507 46.12 -30.02 -34.90
CA THR A 507 47.53 -29.67 -34.60
C THR A 507 48.22 -28.83 -35.67
N LEU A 508 48.54 -27.57 -35.35
CA LEU A 508 49.76 -26.89 -35.77
C LEU A 508 50.19 -25.87 -34.68
N ASP A 509 51.49 -25.86 -34.46
CA ASP A 509 52.24 -25.47 -33.27
C ASP A 509 52.31 -23.96 -32.92
N ALA A 510 52.66 -23.74 -31.64
CA ALA A 510 53.11 -22.51 -31.01
C ALA A 510 54.50 -22.02 -31.56
N PRO A 511 55.13 -20.92 -31.06
CA PRO A 511 55.68 -20.90 -29.69
C PRO A 511 55.57 -19.56 -28.90
N SER A 512 55.35 -19.76 -27.60
CA SER A 512 55.95 -19.15 -26.38
C SER A 512 56.82 -17.87 -26.41
N GLY A 513 56.68 -17.10 -25.32
CA GLY A 513 57.64 -16.13 -24.76
C GLY A 513 56.93 -15.12 -23.85
N ASP A 514 56.57 -15.43 -22.59
CA ASP A 514 57.34 -15.49 -21.34
C ASP A 514 57.49 -14.14 -20.58
N GLU A 515 57.33 -14.24 -19.26
CA GLU A 515 57.72 -13.33 -18.16
C GLU A 515 57.03 -11.98 -17.83
N SER A 516 56.35 -12.04 -16.67
CA SER A 516 56.58 -11.25 -15.45
C SER A 516 55.81 -9.95 -15.16
N SER A 517 55.41 -9.93 -13.89
CA SER A 517 54.84 -8.90 -13.02
C SER A 517 55.31 -7.45 -13.21
N THR A 518 54.36 -6.51 -13.09
CA THR A 518 54.48 -5.31 -12.21
C THR A 518 53.14 -4.55 -12.13
N LYS A 519 52.74 -4.17 -10.92
CA LYS A 519 51.68 -3.16 -10.64
C LYS A 519 52.10 -1.79 -11.19
N PRO A 520 51.14 -0.93 -11.61
CA PRO A 520 50.97 0.37 -10.94
C PRO A 520 49.49 0.79 -10.80
N THR A 521 49.05 1.25 -9.63
CA THR A 521 48.85 2.68 -9.28
C THR A 521 47.86 3.40 -10.20
N THR A 522 46.61 3.53 -9.76
CA THR A 522 45.53 4.25 -10.44
C THR A 522 45.68 5.76 -10.28
N SER A 523 46.05 6.43 -11.37
CA SER A 523 45.98 7.89 -11.53
C SER A 523 44.72 8.26 -12.32
N ARG A 524 43.98 9.23 -11.78
CA ARG A 524 42.91 10.00 -12.43
C ARG A 524 43.24 10.32 -13.89
N SER A 525 42.31 10.00 -14.80
CA SER A 525 42.23 10.64 -16.12
C SER A 525 40.76 10.73 -16.54
N SER A 526 40.31 11.97 -16.69
CA SER A 526 39.04 12.41 -17.29
C SER A 526 38.66 11.62 -18.55
N ARG A 527 37.50 10.96 -18.53
CA ARG A 527 36.95 10.25 -19.68
C ARG A 527 36.26 11.26 -20.61
N LYS A 528 36.92 11.53 -21.73
CA LYS A 528 36.43 12.32 -22.86
C LYS A 528 35.24 11.59 -23.51
N LYS A 529 34.12 12.31 -23.73
CA LYS A 529 32.93 11.85 -24.46
C LYS A 529 33.32 11.08 -25.74
N MET A 530 32.93 9.81 -25.81
CA MET A 530 33.05 8.99 -27.01
C MET A 530 31.86 9.31 -27.91
N THR A 531 32.14 9.85 -29.09
CA THR A 531 31.14 10.20 -30.09
C THR A 531 30.39 8.95 -30.56
N SER A 532 29.09 8.88 -30.27
CA SER A 532 28.19 7.86 -30.80
C SER A 532 28.13 7.98 -32.33
N ARG A 533 28.40 6.87 -33.02
CA ARG A 533 28.22 6.77 -34.47
C ARG A 533 26.72 6.86 -34.78
N ARG A 534 26.32 7.92 -35.46
CA ARG A 534 24.97 8.12 -36.01
C ARG A 534 24.63 6.98 -36.98
N GLY A 535 23.81 6.04 -36.54
CA GLY A 535 23.05 5.16 -37.41
C GLY A 535 21.77 5.88 -37.85
N ILE A 536 21.48 5.86 -39.14
CA ILE A 536 20.24 6.41 -39.70
C ILE A 536 19.13 5.39 -39.45
N GLN A 537 18.13 5.76 -38.64
CA GLN A 537 16.88 5.01 -38.52
C GLN A 537 15.80 5.73 -39.31
N LEU A 538 15.12 4.98 -40.20
CA LEU A 538 13.92 5.41 -40.90
C LEU A 538 12.72 4.71 -40.25
N LYS A 539 11.69 5.48 -39.89
CA LYS A 539 10.47 4.99 -39.22
C LYS A 539 9.48 4.46 -40.26
N THR A 540 8.94 3.25 -40.05
CA THR A 540 8.03 2.56 -41.01
C THR A 540 6.60 2.35 -40.50
N ASP A 541 6.18 3.02 -39.43
CA ASP A 541 4.85 2.81 -38.86
C ASP A 541 3.93 4.00 -39.17
N PHE A 542 2.87 3.76 -39.94
CA PHE A 542 1.77 4.70 -40.12
C PHE A 542 0.42 4.00 -39.93
N VAL A 543 -0.39 4.58 -39.05
CA VAL A 543 -1.80 4.25 -38.79
C VAL A 543 -2.65 5.11 -39.71
N THR A 544 -3.54 4.50 -40.48
CA THR A 544 -4.46 5.20 -41.38
C THR A 544 -5.68 5.69 -40.60
N GLU A 545 -5.78 7.00 -40.33
CA GLU A 545 -7.00 7.61 -39.79
C GLU A 545 -7.76 8.34 -40.90
N TYR A 546 -8.96 7.87 -41.20
CA TYR A 546 -9.87 8.47 -42.19
C TYR A 546 -10.52 9.72 -41.59
N LYS A 547 -10.22 10.89 -42.15
CA LYS A 547 -10.92 12.14 -41.85
C LYS A 547 -12.20 12.19 -42.68
N GLN A 548 -13.36 12.06 -42.01
CA GLN A 548 -14.67 12.20 -42.63
C GLN A 548 -15.14 13.63 -42.45
N ASP A 549 -15.09 14.42 -43.53
CA ASP A 549 -15.64 15.78 -43.58
C ASP A 549 -17.18 15.71 -43.56
N ASP A 550 -17.78 16.17 -42.47
CA ASP A 550 -19.23 16.31 -42.34
C ASP A 550 -19.66 17.69 -42.88
N LYS A 551 -20.23 17.71 -44.09
CA LYS A 551 -21.00 18.84 -44.61
C LYS A 551 -22.43 18.71 -44.09
N GLY A 552 -22.69 19.34 -42.94
CA GLY A 552 -24.03 19.58 -42.42
C GLY A 552 -24.69 20.78 -43.12
N ASP A 553 -25.74 20.46 -43.85
CA ASP A 553 -26.63 21.34 -44.62
C ASP A 553 -27.42 22.31 -43.72
N LYS A 554 -27.70 23.51 -44.24
CA LYS A 554 -28.60 24.50 -43.64
C LYS A 554 -29.98 24.34 -44.29
N SER A 555 -30.98 23.95 -43.52
CA SER A 555 -32.38 24.33 -43.79
C SER A 555 -33.28 24.09 -42.58
N ASP A 556 -33.96 25.16 -42.18
CA ASP A 556 -35.15 25.35 -41.31
C ASP A 556 -35.11 24.96 -39.83
#